data_AF-A0A2K3KK96-F1
#
_entry.id   AF-A0A2K3KK96-F1
#
_cell.length_a   1.000
_cell.length_b   1.000
_cell.length_c   1.000
_cell.angle_alpha   90.00
_cell.angle_beta   90.00
_cell.angle_gamma   90.00
#
_symmetry.space_group_name_H-M   'P 1'
#
loop_
_entity.id
_entity.type
_entity.pdbx_description
1 polymer ?
#
loop_
_entity_poly.entity_id
_entity_poly.type
_entity_poly.pdbx_seq_one_letter_code
_entity_poly.pdbx_strand_id
1 'polypeptide(L)' 'DVAKEVKQIHNVMGAGVDVTFDCAGFNKTMTTALNVTQPGGKVCLLGMGHSEMTVPLTPAAAR' A
#
# COMPACT_ATOMS: atom_id res chain seq x y z
N ASP A 1 5.36 11.87 -2.76
CA ASP A 1 4.51 12.17 -1.58
C ASP A 1 3.41 11.12 -1.59
N VAL A 2 3.31 10.34 -0.52
CA VAL A 2 2.41 9.18 -0.45
C VAL A 2 0.95 9.59 -0.64
N ALA A 3 0.50 10.69 -0.02
CA ALA A 3 -0.89 11.11 -0.11
C ALA A 3 -1.28 11.50 -1.55
N LYS A 4 -0.40 12.22 -2.24
CA LYS A 4 -0.57 12.56 -3.66
C LYS A 4 -0.63 11.32 -4.54
N GLU A 5 0.29 10.37 -4.34
CA GLU A 5 0.36 9.12 -5.12
C GLU A 5 -0.90 8.26 -4.93
N VAL A 6 -1.38 8.10 -3.69
CA VAL A 6 -2.63 7.37 -3.37
C VAL A 6 -3.81 7.97 -4.14
N LYS A 7 -3.97 9.30 -4.10
CA LYS A 7 -5.06 10.00 -4.82
C LYS A 7 -4.98 9.78 -6.33
N GLN A 8 -3.78 9.81 -6.90
CA GLN A 8 -3.59 9.56 -8.33
C GLN A 8 -3.96 8.12 -8.70
N ILE A 9 -3.58 7.14 -7.87
CA ILE A 9 -3.91 5.74 -8.11
C ILE A 9 -5.42 5.52 -8.04
N HIS A 10 -6.10 6.02 -7.01
CA HIS A 10 -7.56 5.92 -6.90
C HIS A 10 -8.29 6.55 -8.09
N ASN A 11 -7.83 7.71 -8.56
CA ASN A 11 -8.41 8.37 -9.73
C ASN A 11 -8.30 7.51 -11.01
N VAL A 12 -7.17 6.84 -11.22
CA VAL A 12 -6.93 6.00 -12.40
C VAL A 12 -7.69 4.68 -12.31
N MET A 13 -7.75 4.07 -11.11
CA MET A 13 -8.44 2.80 -10.90
C MET A 13 -9.96 2.93 -11.06
N GLY A 14 -10.53 4.10 -10.71
CA GLY A 14 -11.98 4.37 -10.83
C GLY A 14 -12.86 3.55 -9.89
N ALA A 15 -12.25 2.68 -9.07
CA ALA A 15 -12.88 1.83 -8.07
C ALA A 15 -11.89 1.56 -6.93
N GLY A 16 -12.37 0.90 -5.87
CA GLY A 16 -11.51 0.43 -4.79
C GLY A 16 -10.52 -0.64 -5.27
N VAL A 17 -9.34 -0.67 -4.65
CA VAL A 17 -8.29 -1.63 -5.00
C VAL A 17 -8.37 -2.83 -4.07
N ASP A 18 -8.80 -3.98 -4.60
CA ASP A 18 -8.96 -5.21 -3.82
C ASP A 18 -7.62 -5.83 -3.41
N VAL A 19 -6.63 -5.79 -4.31
CA VAL A 19 -5.32 -6.44 -4.13
C VAL A 19 -4.20 -5.55 -4.64
N THR A 20 -3.15 -5.41 -3.85
CA THR A 20 -1.96 -4.63 -4.20
C THR A 20 -0.70 -5.45 -4.00
N PHE A 21 0.26 -5.31 -4.91
CA PHE A 21 1.55 -6.01 -4.84
C PHE A 21 2.68 -4.99 -4.65
N ASP A 22 3.44 -5.11 -3.56
CA ASP A 22 4.69 -4.36 -3.41
C ASP A 22 5.87 -5.22 -3.85
N CYS A 23 6.38 -4.94 -5.05
CA CYS A 23 7.53 -5.60 -5.64
C CYS A 23 8.87 -4.91 -5.30
N ALA A 24 8.83 -3.75 -4.64
CA ALA A 24 10.03 -2.99 -4.31
C ALA A 24 10.48 -3.24 -2.87
N GLY A 25 9.54 -3.27 -1.92
CA GLY A 25 9.83 -3.57 -0.52
C GLY A 25 10.55 -2.44 0.22
N PHE A 26 10.10 -1.20 0.00
CA PHE A 26 10.55 -0.01 0.74
C PHE A 26 9.43 0.56 1.62
N ASN A 27 9.78 1.28 2.69
CA ASN A 27 8.82 1.92 3.61
C ASN A 27 7.73 2.70 2.85
N LYS A 28 8.15 3.49 1.85
CA LYS A 28 7.25 4.30 1.05
C LYS A 28 6.31 3.44 0.20
N THR A 29 6.82 2.41 -0.48
CA THR A 29 6.02 1.58 -1.40
C THR A 29 5.00 0.73 -0.65
N MET A 30 5.40 0.14 0.48
CA MET A 30 4.47 -0.57 1.37
C MET A 30 3.42 0.38 1.96
N THR A 31 3.80 1.57 2.42
CA THR A 31 2.84 2.54 2.97
C THR A 31 1.86 3.01 1.90
N THR A 32 2.31 3.24 0.66
CA THR A 32 1.42 3.52 -0.47
C THR A 32 0.49 2.35 -0.75
N ALA A 33 1.01 1.11 -0.78
CA ALA A 33 0.20 -0.09 -1.03
C ALA A 33 -0.90 -0.28 0.03
N LEU A 34 -0.58 -0.13 1.31
CA LEU A 34 -1.54 -0.21 2.41
C LEU A 34 -2.62 0.89 2.34
N ASN A 35 -2.25 2.08 1.90
CA ASN A 35 -3.19 3.21 1.82
C ASN A 35 -4.10 3.17 0.59
N VAL A 36 -3.62 2.62 -0.52
CA VAL A 36 -4.41 2.47 -1.76
C VAL A 36 -5.41 1.32 -1.64
N THR A 37 -5.03 0.23 -0.99
CA THR A 37 -5.88 -0.96 -0.82
C THR A 37 -7.13 -0.60 -0.02
N GLN A 38 -8.28 -1.05 -0.51
CA GLN A 38 -9.56 -0.79 0.15
C GLN A 38 -9.70 -1.60 1.47
N PRO A 39 -10.61 -1.18 2.38
CA PRO A 39 -11.03 -1.97 3.53
C PRO A 39 -11.29 -3.45 3.22
N GLY A 40 -10.74 -4.38 4.01
CA GLY A 40 -10.83 -5.82 3.76
C GLY A 40 -10.06 -6.36 2.55
N GLY A 41 -9.34 -5.51 1.80
CA GLY A 41 -8.46 -5.92 0.70
C GLY A 41 -7.15 -6.56 1.16
N LYS A 42 -6.29 -6.93 0.22
CA LYS A 42 -5.04 -7.66 0.47
C LYS A 42 -3.82 -6.93 -0.08
N VAL A 43 -2.74 -6.92 0.69
CA VAL A 43 -1.42 -6.46 0.23
C VAL A 43 -0.45 -7.64 0.22
N CYS A 44 0.20 -7.86 -0.92
CA CYS A 44 1.21 -8.89 -1.11
C CYS A 44 2.60 -8.24 -1.20
N LEU A 45 3.44 -8.44 -0.19
CA LEU A 45 4.84 -8.04 -0.21
C LEU A 45 5.67 -9.11 -0.92
N LEU A 46 6.29 -8.75 -2.04
CA LEU A 46 7.15 -9.63 -2.84
C LEU A 46 8.61 -9.16 -2.84
N GLY A 47 8.83 -7.84 -2.84
CA GLY A 47 10.16 -7.24 -2.85
C GLY A 47 10.80 -7.16 -1.46
N MET A 48 12.12 -7.32 -1.41
CA MET A 48 12.93 -7.23 -0.18
C MET A 48 13.95 -6.10 -0.27
N GLY A 49 13.52 -4.89 -0.67
CA GLY A 49 14.41 -3.73 -0.86
C GLY A 49 15.05 -3.23 0.43
N HIS A 50 14.30 -3.18 1.53
CA HIS A 50 14.83 -2.96 2.87
C HIS A 50 14.80 -4.24 3.70
N SER A 51 15.85 -4.46 4.50
CA SER A 51 15.89 -5.54 5.49
C SER A 51 14.94 -5.31 6.66
N GLU A 52 14.75 -4.05 7.05
CA GLU A 52 13.85 -3.62 8.11
C GLU A 52 12.98 -2.45 7.64
N MET A 53 11.71 -2.46 8.05
CA MET A 53 10.72 -1.49 7.58
C MET A 53 9.77 -1.08 8.71
N THR A 54 9.52 0.23 8.83
CA THR A 54 8.48 0.82 9.66
C THR A 54 7.23 1.06 8.80
N VAL A 55 6.18 0.27 9.05
CA VAL A 55 4.89 0.37 8.36
C VAL A 55 3.74 0.55 9.36
N PRO A 56 2.67 1.26 8.98
CA PRO A 56 1.58 1.58 9.89
C PRO A 56 0.61 0.40 10.05
N LEU A 57 1.02 -0.66 10.78
CA LEU A 57 0.25 -1.90 10.92
C LEU A 57 -1.07 -1.71 11.68
N THR A 58 -1.08 -0.93 12.77
CA THR A 58 -2.29 -0.71 13.56
C THR A 58 -3.44 -0.15 12.74
N PRO A 59 -3.28 0.98 12.01
CA PRO A 59 -4.34 1.48 11.15
C PRO A 59 -4.58 0.56 9.95
N ALA A 60 -3.58 -0.18 9.44
CA ALA A 60 -3.78 -1.14 8.35
C ALA A 60 -4.62 -2.37 8.74
N ALA A 61 -4.48 -2.85 9.97
CA ALA A 61 -5.23 -3.99 10.49
C ALA A 61 -6.67 -3.63 10.88
N ALA A 62 -6.95 -2.34 11.11
CA ALA A 62 -8.28 -1.85 11.50
C ALA A 62 -9.22 -1.56 10.32
N ARG A 63 -8.77 -1.76 9.07
CA ARG A 63 -9.50 -1.41 7.83
C ARG A 63 -10.14 -2.65 7.21
#